data_AF-A0A2V5Y7I6-F1
#
_entry.id   AF-A0A2V5Y7I6-F1
#
_cell.length_a   1.000
_cell.length_b   1.000
_cell.length_c   1.000
_cell.angle_alpha   90.00
_cell.angle_beta   90.00
_cell.angle_gamma   90.00
#
_symmetry.space_group_name_H-M   'P 1'
#
loop_
_entity.id
_entity.type
_entity.pdbx_description
1 polymer ?
#
loop_
_entity_poly.entity_id
_entity_poly.type
_entity_poly.pdbx_seq_one_letter_code
_entity_poly.pdbx_strand_id
1 'polypeptide(L)'
;MDCSGFIYYLLRENGFEDVPRDSSQQYVWVRKAGDFNAVLSRKEDSFELDALKPGDLLFWRGTYNIDRDPPITHTMIYLGREKRTKKRVMIGSSDGRTYDGKQRWGVSVFDFKMPPPPNSGDAKISPVFVGYGRIPGLVEE
;
A
#
# COMPACT_ATOMS: atom_id res chain seq x y z
N MET A 1 -15.28 -3.66 -4.67
CA MET A 1 -14.69 -2.56 -3.89
C MET A 1 -13.28 -2.33 -4.40
N ASP A 2 -12.89 -1.10 -4.73
CA ASP A 2 -11.52 -0.78 -5.16
C ASP A 2 -10.57 -0.63 -3.96
N CYS A 3 -9.28 -0.44 -4.22
CA CYS A 3 -8.24 -0.38 -3.18
C CYS A 3 -8.48 0.73 -2.15
N SER A 4 -8.59 2.00 -2.56
CA SER A 4 -8.79 3.12 -1.65
C SER A 4 -10.19 3.13 -1.03
N GLY A 5 -11.18 2.56 -1.70
CA GLY A 5 -12.54 2.39 -1.20
C GLY A 5 -12.63 1.38 -0.07
N PHE A 6 -11.81 0.32 -0.12
CA PHE A 6 -11.64 -0.60 1.01
C PHE A 6 -11.02 0.10 2.22
N ILE A 7 -9.95 0.88 2.02
CA ILE A 7 -9.33 1.65 3.11
C ILE A 7 -10.33 2.65 3.70
N TYR A 8 -11.02 3.40 2.84
CA TYR A 8 -12.05 4.36 3.26
C TYR A 8 -13.12 3.68 4.10
N TYR A 9 -13.73 2.60 3.59
CA TYR A 9 -14.77 1.86 4.30
C TYR A 9 -14.27 1.34 5.66
N LEU A 10 -13.14 0.63 5.67
CA LEU A 10 -12.59 0.03 6.88
C LEU A 10 -12.34 1.08 7.97
N LEU A 11 -11.70 2.20 7.62
CA LEU A 11 -11.36 3.22 8.61
C LEU A 11 -12.59 4.01 9.08
N ARG A 12 -13.55 4.30 8.20
CA ARG A 12 -14.83 4.92 8.59
C ARG A 12 -15.61 4.05 9.57
N GLU A 13 -15.67 2.73 9.33
CA GLU A 13 -16.31 1.78 10.25
C GLU A 13 -15.59 1.66 11.60
N ASN A 14 -14.33 2.10 11.68
CA ASN A 14 -13.54 2.12 12.91
C ASN A 14 -13.40 3.55 13.50
N GLY A 15 -14.28 4.48 13.13
CA GLY A 15 -14.39 5.80 13.75
C GLY A 15 -13.41 6.86 13.24
N PHE A 16 -12.65 6.59 12.17
CA PHE A 16 -11.81 7.61 11.55
C PHE A 16 -12.65 8.45 10.59
N GLU A 17 -12.94 9.70 10.95
CA GLU A 17 -13.87 10.51 10.17
C GLU A 17 -13.24 11.18 8.94
N ASP A 18 -11.98 11.62 9.04
CA ASP A 18 -11.36 12.46 8.01
C ASP A 18 -10.64 11.68 6.88
N VAL A 19 -10.91 10.38 6.75
CA VAL A 19 -10.24 9.52 5.76
C VAL A 19 -10.71 9.87 4.35
N PRO A 20 -9.81 10.25 3.42
CA PRO A 20 -10.21 10.53 2.06
C PRO A 20 -10.62 9.26 1.28
N ARG A 21 -11.47 9.40 0.26
CA ARG A 21 -11.93 8.27 -0.57
C ARG A 21 -10.93 7.81 -1.62
N ASP A 22 -10.08 8.72 -2.11
CA ASP A 22 -9.14 8.46 -3.19
C ASP A 22 -7.73 8.12 -2.68
N SER A 23 -7.00 7.24 -3.38
CA SER A 23 -5.65 6.83 -2.98
C SER A 23 -4.64 7.97 -2.95
N SER A 24 -4.74 8.94 -3.88
CA SER A 24 -3.85 10.10 -3.88
C SER A 24 -4.14 11.03 -2.72
N GLN A 25 -5.42 11.21 -2.36
CA GLN A 25 -5.79 12.00 -1.19
C GLN A 25 -5.42 11.29 0.11
N GLN A 26 -5.58 9.97 0.21
CA GLN A 26 -5.13 9.18 1.36
C GLN A 26 -3.61 9.29 1.56
N TYR A 27 -2.84 9.27 0.47
CA TYR A 27 -1.40 9.53 0.53
C TYR A 27 -1.08 10.95 1.03
N VAL A 28 -1.77 11.98 0.52
CA VAL A 28 -1.58 13.36 0.98
C VAL A 28 -1.97 13.49 2.46
N TRP A 29 -3.03 12.82 2.89
CA TRP A 29 -3.51 12.81 4.27
C TRP A 29 -2.44 12.24 5.22
N VAL A 30 -1.88 11.07 4.90
CA VAL A 30 -0.77 10.48 5.65
C VAL A 30 0.46 11.38 5.64
N ARG A 31 0.86 11.93 4.48
CA ARG A 31 2.01 12.85 4.40
C ARG A 31 1.84 14.10 5.26
N LYS A 32 0.64 14.69 5.29
CA LYS A 32 0.36 15.90 6.08
C LYS A 32 0.44 15.64 7.58
N ALA A 33 0.21 14.40 8.03
CA ALA A 33 0.37 14.03 9.43
C ALA A 33 1.84 13.90 9.87
N GLY A 34 2.80 13.95 8.93
CA GLY A 34 4.23 14.00 9.24
C GLY A 34 4.92 12.65 9.43
N ASP A 35 4.21 11.53 9.29
CA ASP A 35 4.72 10.17 9.54
C ASP A 35 4.79 9.32 8.26
N PHE A 36 5.35 9.91 7.19
CA PHE A 36 5.50 9.25 5.90
C PHE A 36 6.98 8.92 5.62
N ASN A 37 7.25 7.64 5.37
CA ASN A 37 8.54 7.09 5.00
C ASN A 37 8.57 6.84 3.49
N ALA A 38 9.34 7.65 2.76
CA ALA A 38 9.58 7.43 1.34
C ALA A 38 10.54 6.24 1.15
N VAL A 39 10.29 5.43 0.12
CA VAL A 39 11.13 4.27 -0.21
C VAL A 39 11.58 4.38 -1.66
N LEU A 40 12.89 4.48 -1.87
CA LEU A 40 13.51 4.58 -3.19
C LEU A 40 14.13 3.25 -3.65
N SER A 41 14.57 2.42 -2.70
CA SER A 41 15.10 1.10 -3.01
C SER A 41 14.02 0.21 -3.61
N ARG A 42 14.45 -0.72 -4.46
CA ARG A 42 13.63 -1.84 -4.95
C ARG A 42 13.92 -3.15 -4.20
N LYS A 43 14.76 -3.10 -3.18
CA LYS A 43 15.14 -4.26 -2.38
C LYS A 43 14.22 -4.40 -1.17
N GLU A 44 13.74 -5.61 -0.92
CA GLU A 44 12.87 -5.90 0.21
C GLU A 44 13.58 -5.83 1.57
N ASP A 45 14.91 -5.95 1.59
CA ASP A 45 15.78 -5.88 2.77
C ASP A 45 16.44 -4.51 2.94
N SER A 46 15.93 -3.46 2.29
CA SER A 46 16.44 -2.11 2.53
C SER A 46 16.08 -1.60 3.93
N PHE A 47 17.01 -0.82 4.51
CA PHE A 47 16.80 -0.14 5.79
C PHE A 47 15.56 0.77 5.80
N GLU A 48 15.15 1.26 4.62
CA GLU A 48 13.96 2.10 4.45
C GLU A 48 12.67 1.38 4.90
N LEU A 49 12.68 0.05 4.96
CA LEU A 49 11.55 -0.78 5.40
C LEU A 49 11.68 -1.27 6.86
N ASP A 50 12.69 -0.80 7.61
CA ASP A 50 12.90 -1.22 9.00
C ASP A 50 11.89 -0.58 9.96
N ALA A 51 11.41 0.62 9.63
CA ALA A 51 10.38 1.32 10.40
C ALA A 51 8.94 0.92 10.02
N LEU A 52 8.76 -0.01 9.06
CA LEU A 52 7.45 -0.44 8.60
C LEU A 52 6.74 -1.29 9.67
N LYS A 53 5.54 -0.86 10.08
CA LYS A 53 4.78 -1.46 11.19
C LYS A 53 3.35 -1.86 10.80
N PRO A 54 2.78 -2.91 11.42
CA PRO A 54 1.38 -3.24 11.22
C PRO A 54 0.45 -2.04 11.42
N GLY A 55 -0.47 -1.84 10.49
CA GLY A 55 -1.35 -0.67 10.44
C GLY A 55 -0.87 0.45 9.53
N ASP A 56 0.36 0.42 9.03
CA ASP A 56 0.83 1.42 8.08
C ASP A 56 0.11 1.30 6.73
N LEU A 57 -0.23 2.46 6.14
CA LEU A 57 -0.71 2.53 4.77
C LEU A 57 0.47 2.48 3.81
N LEU A 58 0.35 1.60 2.82
CA LEU A 58 1.31 1.35 1.75
C LEU A 58 0.83 2.05 0.48
N PHE A 59 1.73 2.66 -0.30
CA PHE A 59 1.35 3.41 -1.51
C PHE A 59 2.18 3.02 -2.73
N TRP A 60 1.51 2.83 -3.87
CA TRP A 60 2.13 2.60 -5.17
C TRP A 60 1.62 3.58 -6.21
N ARG A 61 2.46 3.83 -7.22
CA ARG A 61 2.09 4.45 -8.49
C ARG A 61 2.24 3.47 -9.65
N GLY A 62 1.67 3.81 -10.80
CA GLY A 62 1.91 3.08 -12.04
C GLY A 62 1.35 1.65 -12.05
N THR A 63 0.28 1.37 -11.30
CA THR A 63 -0.49 0.10 -11.42
C THR A 63 -1.57 0.17 -12.50
N TYR A 64 -1.93 1.37 -12.94
CA TYR A 64 -2.77 1.68 -14.09
C TYR A 64 -2.55 3.17 -14.46
N ASN A 65 -3.02 3.58 -15.64
CA ASN A 65 -2.87 4.97 -16.10
C ASN A 65 -3.86 5.90 -15.39
N ILE A 66 -3.37 7.03 -14.92
CA ILE A 66 -4.14 8.09 -14.26
C ILE A 66 -3.60 9.45 -14.68
N ASP A 67 -4.47 10.45 -14.66
CA ASP A 67 -4.10 11.86 -14.82
C ASP A 67 -4.45 12.61 -13.52
N ARG A 68 -3.61 12.45 -12.50
CA ARG A 68 -3.73 13.11 -11.19
C ARG A 68 -2.37 13.27 -10.52
N ASP A 69 -2.25 14.28 -9.67
CA ASP A 69 -1.05 14.58 -8.87
C ASP A 69 -1.41 14.61 -7.37
N PRO A 70 -0.74 13.85 -6.49
CA PRO A 70 0.29 12.86 -6.78
C PRO A 70 -0.26 11.63 -7.52
N PRO A 71 0.52 10.99 -8.41
CA PRO A 71 0.04 9.89 -9.24
C PRO A 71 0.01 8.55 -8.49
N ILE A 72 -0.58 8.52 -7.30
CA ILE A 72 -0.79 7.28 -6.54
C ILE A 72 -1.94 6.51 -7.19
N THR A 73 -1.71 5.22 -7.47
CA THR A 73 -2.68 4.33 -8.13
C THR A 73 -3.16 3.21 -7.22
N HIS A 74 -2.47 2.95 -6.11
CA HIS A 74 -2.85 1.83 -5.25
C HIS A 74 -2.47 2.08 -3.80
N THR A 75 -3.27 1.55 -2.89
CA THR A 75 -2.98 1.55 -1.46
C THR A 75 -3.45 0.26 -0.78
N MET A 76 -2.76 -0.12 0.30
CA MET A 76 -3.07 -1.29 1.14
C MET A 76 -2.63 -1.02 2.59
N ILE A 77 -3.06 -1.83 3.55
CA ILE A 77 -2.58 -1.78 4.93
C ILE A 77 -1.57 -2.89 5.17
N TYR A 78 -0.43 -2.57 5.75
CA TYR A 78 0.56 -3.55 6.16
C TYR A 78 0.07 -4.34 7.39
N LEU A 79 0.21 -5.66 7.36
CA LEU A 79 -0.20 -6.55 8.45
C LEU A 79 0.98 -7.13 9.24
N GLY A 80 2.22 -6.83 8.87
CA GLY A 80 3.40 -7.45 9.48
C GLY A 80 3.87 -8.69 8.73
N ARG A 81 4.41 -9.66 9.49
CA ARG A 81 4.94 -10.92 8.96
C ARG A 81 4.06 -12.09 9.36
N GLU A 82 3.74 -12.95 8.40
CA GLU A 82 3.00 -14.18 8.68
C GLU A 82 3.80 -15.07 9.65
N LYS A 83 3.14 -15.62 10.68
CA LYS A 83 3.81 -16.40 11.74
C LYS A 83 4.61 -17.59 11.20
N ARG A 84 4.05 -18.30 10.20
CA ARG A 84 4.61 -19.54 9.62
C ARG A 84 5.74 -19.25 8.63
N THR A 85 5.47 -18.45 7.60
CA THR A 85 6.44 -18.23 6.51
C THR A 85 7.40 -17.06 6.77
N LYS A 86 7.11 -16.21 7.77
CA LYS A 86 7.82 -14.96 8.06
C LYS A 86 7.81 -13.94 6.91
N LYS A 87 7.06 -14.22 5.83
CA LYS A 87 6.86 -13.32 4.70
C LYS A 87 6.02 -12.13 5.13
N ARG A 88 6.33 -10.96 4.60
CA ARG A 88 5.56 -9.74 4.81
C ARG A 88 4.21 -9.87 4.08
N VAL A 89 3.12 -9.48 4.75
CA VAL A 89 1.77 -9.55 4.20
C VAL A 89 1.02 -8.24 4.42
N MET A 90 0.03 -8.00 3.58
CA MET A 90 -0.78 -6.78 3.58
C MET A 90 -2.23 -7.14 3.26
N ILE A 91 -3.16 -6.27 3.64
CA ILE A 91 -4.59 -6.39 3.34
C ILE A 91 -5.04 -5.23 2.48
N GLY A 92 -5.93 -5.50 1.54
CA GLY A 92 -6.47 -4.50 0.65
C GLY A 92 -7.45 -5.10 -0.34
N SER A 93 -7.80 -4.32 -1.36
CA SER A 93 -8.51 -4.83 -2.52
C SER A 93 -7.61 -4.74 -3.76
N SER A 94 -7.51 -5.82 -4.52
CA SER A 94 -6.70 -5.87 -5.74
C SER A 94 -7.25 -6.89 -6.75
N ASP A 95 -6.99 -6.66 -8.03
CA ASP A 95 -7.36 -7.58 -9.11
C ASP A 95 -6.15 -8.39 -9.58
N GLY A 96 -5.90 -9.54 -8.94
CA GLY A 96 -4.90 -10.51 -9.41
C GLY A 96 -3.54 -10.47 -8.72
N ARG A 97 -3.42 -9.79 -7.56
CA ARG A 97 -2.24 -9.95 -6.69
C ARG A 97 -2.22 -11.35 -6.06
N THR A 98 -1.06 -11.77 -5.56
CA THR A 98 -0.87 -13.12 -5.04
C THR A 98 -0.81 -13.16 -3.52
N TYR A 99 -1.16 -14.31 -2.96
CA TYR A 99 -0.88 -14.71 -1.59
C TYR A 99 -0.37 -16.15 -1.60
N ASP A 100 0.84 -16.34 -1.08
CA ASP A 100 1.60 -17.60 -1.16
C ASP A 100 1.63 -18.19 -2.59
N GLY A 101 1.86 -17.29 -3.57
CA GLY A 101 1.94 -17.64 -4.99
C GLY A 101 0.59 -17.88 -5.69
N LYS A 102 -0.54 -17.86 -4.97
CA LYS A 102 -1.88 -18.04 -5.57
C LYS A 102 -2.53 -16.69 -5.83
N GLN A 103 -3.05 -16.47 -7.05
CA GLN A 103 -3.77 -15.25 -7.39
C GLN A 103 -5.06 -15.12 -6.59
N ARG A 104 -5.39 -13.87 -6.23
CA ARG A 104 -6.60 -13.48 -5.53
C ARG A 104 -7.16 -12.19 -6.11
N TRP A 105 -8.46 -12.00 -5.95
CA TRP A 105 -9.21 -10.86 -6.48
C TRP A 105 -10.12 -10.26 -5.40
N GLY A 106 -10.37 -8.96 -5.50
CA GLY A 106 -11.16 -8.22 -4.51
C GLY A 106 -10.44 -8.09 -3.17
N VAL A 107 -11.21 -8.03 -2.08
CA VAL A 107 -10.68 -7.84 -0.73
C VAL A 107 -10.01 -9.13 -0.23
N SER A 108 -8.71 -9.07 0.03
CA SER A 108 -7.96 -10.20 0.56
C SER A 108 -6.66 -9.80 1.25
N VAL A 109 -5.99 -10.80 1.81
CA VAL A 109 -4.58 -10.72 2.21
C VAL A 109 -3.72 -11.07 1.00
N PHE A 110 -2.64 -10.32 0.82
CA PHE A 110 -1.69 -10.44 -0.28
C PHE A 110 -0.24 -10.44 0.23
N ASP A 111 0.67 -11.02 -0.55
CA ASP A 111 2.10 -10.94 -0.33
C ASP A 111 2.56 -9.48 -0.51
N PHE A 112 3.28 -8.92 0.47
CA PHE A 112 4.00 -7.66 0.26
C PHE A 112 5.37 -7.95 -0.36
N LYS A 113 5.51 -7.63 -1.65
CA LYS A 113 6.73 -7.81 -2.44
C LYS A 113 7.07 -6.52 -3.18
N MET A 114 8.36 -6.26 -3.37
CA MET A 114 8.79 -5.13 -4.18
C MET A 114 8.48 -5.38 -5.66
N PRO A 115 7.94 -4.40 -6.40
CA PRO A 115 7.70 -4.57 -7.82
C PRO A 115 9.01 -4.88 -8.57
N PRO A 116 8.98 -5.78 -9.57
CA PRO A 116 10.15 -6.00 -10.41
C PRO A 116 10.53 -4.72 -11.16
N PRO A 117 11.82 -4.56 -11.54
CA PRO A 117 12.23 -3.45 -12.39
C PRO A 117 11.42 -3.46 -13.70
N PRO A 118 11.14 -2.28 -14.29
CA PRO A 118 10.48 -2.21 -15.59
C PRO A 118 11.28 -3.00 -16.63
N ASN A 119 10.60 -3.88 -17.36
CA ASN A 119 11.19 -4.49 -18.55
C ASN A 119 11.29 -3.44 -19.65
N SER A 120 12.44 -3.35 -20.29
CA SER A 120 12.84 -2.30 -21.25
C SER A 120 11.93 -2.14 -22.48
N GLY A 121 10.93 -3.01 -22.66
CA GLY A 121 10.03 -3.02 -23.82
C GLY A 121 8.59 -2.57 -23.55
N ASP A 122 8.14 -2.53 -22.29
CA ASP A 122 6.73 -2.23 -21.95
C ASP A 122 6.61 -0.94 -21.15
N ALA A 123 6.58 0.18 -21.87
CA ALA A 123 6.45 1.52 -21.30
C ALA A 123 5.08 1.83 -20.67
N LYS A 124 4.14 0.87 -20.57
CA LYS A 124 2.75 1.21 -20.29
C LYS A 124 2.32 1.16 -18.83
N ILE A 125 2.83 0.26 -17.98
CA ILE A 125 2.42 0.17 -16.56
C ILE A 125 3.57 -0.50 -15.78
N SER A 126 4.37 0.28 -15.04
CA SER A 126 5.41 -0.27 -14.14
C SER A 126 5.11 0.18 -12.71
N PRO A 127 4.61 -0.74 -11.86
CA PRO A 127 4.31 -0.41 -10.48
C PRO A 127 5.58 0.04 -9.75
N VAL A 128 5.51 1.16 -9.05
CA VAL A 128 6.59 1.65 -8.18
C VAL A 128 6.02 1.81 -6.80
N PHE A 129 6.63 1.14 -5.82
CA PHE A 129 6.34 1.39 -4.41
C PHE A 129 6.91 2.76 -4.04
N VAL A 130 6.06 3.65 -3.55
CA VAL A 130 6.42 5.05 -3.24
C VAL A 130 6.87 5.18 -1.79
N GLY A 131 6.26 4.39 -0.91
CA GLY A 131 6.54 4.43 0.52
C GLY A 131 5.31 4.05 1.34
N TYR A 132 5.40 4.33 2.63
CA TYR A 132 4.39 3.99 3.61
C TYR A 132 4.29 5.06 4.69
N GLY A 133 3.21 5.04 5.46
CA GLY A 133 3.10 5.89 6.65
C GLY A 133 1.96 5.49 7.55
N ARG A 134 2.03 5.98 8.79
CA ARG A 134 1.05 5.64 9.83
C ARG A 134 -0.31 6.24 9.49
N ILE A 135 -1.38 5.50 9.79
CA ILE A 135 -2.74 6.04 9.74
C ILE A 135 -2.85 7.16 10.78
N PRO A 136 -3.16 8.41 10.38
CA PRO A 136 -3.31 9.51 11.33
C PRO A 136 -4.36 9.19 12.40
N GLY A 137 -3.98 9.35 13.68
CA GLY A 137 -4.84 9.04 14.83
C GLY A 137 -4.80 7.57 15.28
N LEU A 138 -4.09 6.68 14.59
CA LEU A 138 -3.95 5.29 15.00
C LEU A 138 -2.94 5.15 16.15
N VAL A 139 -3.44 4.97 17.37
CA VAL A 139 -2.64 4.69 18.57
C VAL A 139 -2.02 3.30 18.52
N GLU A 140 -0.80 3.14 19.04
CA GLU A 140 -0.20 1.84 19.33
C GLU A 140 -0.72 1.37 20.70
N GLU A 141 -1.17 0.12 20.81
CA GLU A 141 -1.42 -0.56 22.10
C GLU A 141 -0.10 -1.08 22.70
#